data_AF-A0A7Y2AYU0-F1
#
_entry.id   AF-A0A7Y2AYU0-F1
#
_cell.length_a   1.000
_cell.length_b   1.000
_cell.length_c   1.000
_cell.angle_alpha   90.00
_cell.angle_beta   90.00
_cell.angle_gamma   90.00
#
_symmetry.space_group_name_H-M   'P 1'
#
loop_
_entity.id
_entity.type
_entity.pdbx_description
1 polymer ?
#
loop_
_entity_poly.entity_id
_entity_poly.type
_entity_poly.pdbx_seq_one_letter_code
_entity_poly.pdbx_strand_id
1 'polypeptide(L)'
;MKWTKLLLLNLVFWPGPALWANFSDSLVTLHPPFPVSAPFIIEIAGTWPSDCHPGEQKPVVRSFDGQTVQIEFEIIVFHVVCNDVATDYRVLVDMNEAVQATPPVADTLDILVEFQGATLTWKARLSCRPEIDCAGPRMAKLPERGLFTTPERKDEGLLVARQNDVTVVYPLVYDETGRGEWLISVGQVDTGSFFSELFRSSGGDCFDCEASNPQTELTSAGHISVLVDDPGTLQVKVNDRLFLPYTKMVYGYKGPLAGPLRADLGGRWALRENQGTDPPLGDITALIPPAFDITMQSISPGDPVQATYLVTTVTGEELGQVVCGSLDKGGKPLDHCEFIDETDQLEPLFRVYPEGPSSLALEYGRAVIAVGIPPRGKAVRLD
;
A
#
# COMPACT_ATOMS: atom_id res chain seq x y z
N MET A 1 15.40 77.68 16.02
CA MET A 1 14.07 77.05 15.87
C MET A 1 14.18 75.89 14.88
N LYS A 2 14.55 74.69 15.34
CA LYS A 2 14.46 73.43 14.57
C LYS A 2 14.22 72.30 15.57
N TRP A 3 12.98 71.80 15.59
CA TRP A 3 12.57 70.68 16.42
C TRP A 3 12.87 69.38 15.66
N THR A 4 13.82 68.60 16.17
CA THR A 4 14.09 67.24 15.71
C THR A 4 13.04 66.32 16.32
N LYS A 5 11.98 66.00 15.56
CA LYS A 5 11.01 64.99 15.96
C LYS A 5 11.67 63.62 15.85
N LEU A 6 12.11 63.10 16.99
CA LEU A 6 12.47 61.70 17.17
C LEU A 6 11.19 60.87 16.97
N LEU A 7 11.08 60.23 15.81
CA LEU A 7 10.03 59.25 15.54
C LEU A 7 10.42 57.98 16.33
N LEU A 8 9.96 57.89 17.57
CA LEU A 8 9.94 56.64 18.33
C LEU A 8 8.97 55.70 17.61
N LEU A 9 9.54 54.93 16.69
CA LEU A 9 8.89 53.75 16.13
C LEU A 9 8.65 52.83 17.32
N ASN A 10 7.41 52.79 17.83
CA ASN A 10 6.96 51.68 18.65
C ASN A 10 7.06 50.45 17.76
N LEU A 11 8.22 49.79 17.80
CA LEU A 11 8.31 48.35 17.63
C LEU A 11 7.39 47.79 18.70
N VAL A 12 6.12 47.65 18.33
CA VAL A 12 5.21 46.73 19.00
C VAL A 12 5.91 45.40 18.82
N PHE A 13 6.70 45.01 19.82
CA PHE A 13 6.99 43.63 20.09
C PHE A 13 5.60 43.02 20.26
N TRP A 14 5.03 42.54 19.15
CA TRP A 14 4.02 41.52 19.22
C TRP A 14 4.65 40.46 20.13
N PRO A 15 4.09 40.20 21.33
CA PRO A 15 4.56 39.07 22.11
C PRO A 15 4.57 37.91 21.12
N GLY A 16 5.76 37.32 20.92
CA GLY A 16 5.94 36.24 19.95
C GLY A 16 4.81 35.23 20.14
N PRO A 17 4.32 34.62 19.04
CA PRO A 17 3.16 33.74 19.06
C PRO A 17 3.20 32.90 20.33
N ALA A 18 2.22 33.14 21.21
CA ALA A 18 2.15 32.50 22.52
C ALA A 18 2.41 31.01 22.32
N LEU A 19 3.32 30.41 23.08
CA LEU A 19 3.75 29.02 23.00
C LEU A 19 2.53 28.07 22.97
N TRP A 20 1.98 27.82 21.80
CA TRP A 20 0.87 26.88 21.56
C TRP A 20 1.38 25.46 21.40
N ALA A 21 2.70 25.29 21.28
CA ALA A 21 3.30 23.99 21.20
C ALA A 21 3.34 23.32 22.58
N ASN A 22 2.68 22.16 22.68
CA ASN A 22 2.53 21.43 23.93
C ASN A 22 2.55 19.92 23.69
N PHE A 23 3.54 19.24 24.27
CA PHE A 23 3.69 17.79 24.22
C PHE A 23 3.30 17.09 25.54
N SER A 24 2.50 17.74 26.40
CA SER A 24 2.24 17.24 27.77
C SER A 24 1.48 15.92 27.82
N ASP A 25 0.67 15.61 26.81
CA ASP A 25 -0.12 14.39 26.72
C ASP A 25 0.40 13.43 25.63
N SER A 26 1.59 13.72 25.08
CA SER A 26 2.18 12.93 24.01
C SER A 26 2.60 11.55 24.50
N LEU A 27 2.20 10.54 23.74
CA LEU A 27 2.68 9.17 23.85
C LEU A 27 3.71 8.90 22.75
N VAL A 28 4.81 8.26 23.14
CA VAL A 28 5.86 7.81 22.21
C VAL A 28 5.89 6.28 22.22
N THR A 29 5.81 5.69 21.03
CA THR A 29 5.81 4.23 20.81
C THR A 29 6.84 3.87 19.73
N LEU A 30 7.44 2.67 19.83
CA LEU A 30 8.38 2.15 18.83
C LEU A 30 7.78 0.98 18.05
N HIS A 31 8.07 0.90 16.75
CA HIS A 31 7.61 -0.16 15.84
C HIS A 31 8.78 -0.70 14.98
N PRO A 32 9.22 -1.96 15.14
CA PRO A 32 8.71 -2.91 16.13
C PRO A 32 9.08 -2.46 17.55
N PRO A 33 8.34 -2.92 18.56
CA PRO A 33 8.70 -2.67 19.94
C PRO A 33 10.00 -3.41 20.28
N PHE A 34 10.97 -2.67 20.84
CA PHE A 34 12.32 -3.16 21.15
C PHE A 34 13.17 -3.51 19.92
N PRO A 35 13.44 -2.53 19.03
CA PRO A 35 14.23 -2.76 17.83
C PRO A 35 15.72 -2.84 18.19
N VAL A 36 16.18 -4.05 18.53
CA VAL A 36 17.61 -4.29 18.83
C VAL A 36 18.40 -4.24 17.51
N SER A 37 19.02 -3.09 17.24
CA SER A 37 19.89 -2.87 16.07
C SER A 37 19.21 -3.06 14.71
N ALA A 38 17.87 -3.02 14.66
CA ALA A 38 17.08 -3.11 13.45
C ALA A 38 16.44 -1.75 13.12
N PRO A 39 16.05 -1.50 11.86
CA PRO A 39 15.21 -0.37 11.51
C PRO A 39 13.92 -0.33 12.34
N PHE A 40 13.44 0.87 12.64
CA PHE A 40 12.19 1.07 13.38
C PHE A 40 11.53 2.39 13.03
N ILE A 41 10.27 2.53 13.43
CA ILE A 41 9.48 3.76 13.38
C ILE A 41 9.24 4.23 14.81
N ILE A 42 9.46 5.53 15.04
CA ILE A 42 9.00 6.22 16.25
C ILE A 42 7.63 6.81 15.94
N GLU A 43 6.61 6.39 16.66
CA GLU A 43 5.29 6.99 16.63
C GLU A 43 5.14 7.96 17.81
N ILE A 44 4.77 9.20 17.51
CA ILE A 44 4.47 10.23 18.50
C ILE A 44 3.02 10.64 18.26
N ALA A 45 2.14 10.41 19.24
CA ALA A 45 0.72 10.74 19.15
C ALA A 45 0.24 11.47 20.40
N GLY A 46 -0.76 12.32 20.28
CA GLY A 46 -1.32 13.08 21.40
C GLY A 46 -2.40 14.06 20.94
N THR A 47 -2.77 14.99 21.81
CA THR A 47 -3.71 16.06 21.49
C THR A 47 -2.97 17.38 21.45
N TRP A 48 -3.13 18.11 20.35
CA TRP A 48 -2.57 19.45 20.21
C TRP A 48 -3.64 20.49 20.54
N PRO A 49 -3.33 21.61 21.21
CA PRO A 49 -4.34 22.61 21.59
C PRO A 49 -4.89 23.44 20.41
N SER A 50 -4.34 23.26 19.20
CA SER A 50 -4.77 23.94 17.98
C SER A 50 -4.81 22.99 16.78
N ASP A 51 -5.47 23.41 15.70
CA ASP A 51 -5.47 22.71 14.41
C ASP A 51 -4.14 22.80 13.66
N CYS A 52 -3.25 23.73 14.05
CA CYS A 52 -1.87 23.78 13.58
C CYS A 52 -0.99 22.79 14.35
N HIS A 53 -1.15 21.51 14.11
CA HIS A 53 -0.46 20.47 14.88
C HIS A 53 0.75 19.88 14.15
N PRO A 54 1.71 19.27 14.87
CA PRO A 54 2.90 18.66 14.24
C PRO A 54 2.58 17.50 13.29
N GLY A 55 1.40 16.87 13.41
CA GLY A 55 0.94 15.82 12.50
C GLY A 55 0.81 16.23 11.02
N GLU A 56 0.76 17.53 10.72
CA GLU A 56 0.76 18.02 9.33
C GLU A 56 2.15 18.43 8.83
N GLN A 57 3.19 18.22 9.64
CA GLN A 57 4.55 18.66 9.36
C GLN A 57 5.45 17.45 9.10
N LYS A 58 6.54 17.66 8.35
CA LYS A 58 7.47 16.58 8.02
C LYS A 58 8.47 16.40 9.17
N PRO A 59 8.47 15.27 9.90
CA PRO A 59 9.51 15.02 10.88
C PRO A 59 10.85 14.75 10.16
N VAL A 60 11.93 15.31 10.70
CA VAL A 60 13.30 15.17 10.19
C VAL A 60 14.20 14.77 11.35
N VAL A 61 14.94 13.68 11.16
CA VAL A 61 16.01 13.29 12.09
C VAL A 61 17.20 14.23 11.85
N ARG A 62 17.44 15.14 12.80
CA ARG A 62 18.55 16.11 12.73
C ARG A 62 19.89 15.50 13.07
N SER A 63 19.90 14.67 14.11
CA SER A 63 21.08 13.97 14.57
C SER A 63 20.68 12.64 15.21
N PHE A 64 21.55 11.65 15.06
CA PHE A 64 21.47 10.38 15.75
C PHE A 64 22.88 9.87 16.02
N ASP A 65 23.21 9.63 17.29
CA ASP A 65 24.55 9.18 17.72
C ASP A 65 24.57 7.72 18.23
N GLY A 66 23.47 6.99 18.01
CA GLY A 66 23.28 5.62 18.50
C GLY A 66 22.67 5.53 19.90
N GLN A 67 22.53 6.65 20.63
CA GLN A 67 21.87 6.69 21.95
C GLN A 67 20.83 7.80 22.05
N THR A 68 21.05 8.94 21.39
CA THR A 68 20.14 10.07 21.36
C THR A 68 19.74 10.37 19.93
N VAL A 69 18.44 10.49 19.69
CA VAL A 69 17.86 10.97 18.44
C VAL A 69 17.25 12.35 18.67
N GLN A 70 17.64 13.32 17.84
CA GLN A 70 17.02 14.63 17.79
C GLN A 70 16.12 14.73 16.56
N ILE A 71 14.84 15.01 16.79
CA ILE A 71 13.80 15.14 15.78
C ILE A 71 13.36 16.60 15.75
N GLU A 72 13.38 17.20 14.57
CA GLU A 72 12.74 18.48 14.29
C GLU A 72 11.64 18.30 13.24
N PHE A 73 10.86 19.36 12.99
CA PHE A 73 9.86 19.35 11.93
C PHE A 73 10.15 20.41 10.89
N GLU A 74 10.12 20.01 9.63
CA GLU A 74 10.11 20.89 8.49
C GLU A 74 8.66 21.30 8.19
N ILE A 75 8.46 22.62 8.07
CA ILE A 75 7.13 23.17 7.78
C ILE A 75 6.82 22.96 6.30
N ILE A 76 5.86 22.10 6.00
CA ILE A 76 5.42 21.80 4.63
C ILE A 76 4.06 22.44 4.29
N VAL A 77 3.24 22.68 5.31
CA VAL A 77 1.96 23.37 5.19
C VAL A 77 2.02 24.62 6.06
N PHE A 78 1.92 25.79 5.43
CA PHE A 78 1.87 27.06 6.12
C PHE A 78 0.41 27.46 6.33
N HIS A 79 -0.08 27.33 7.55
CA HIS A 79 -1.37 27.88 7.94
C HIS A 79 -1.24 29.37 8.21
N VAL A 80 -2.12 30.15 7.58
CA VAL A 80 -2.17 31.61 7.80
C VAL A 80 -2.91 31.93 9.11
N VAL A 81 -3.78 31.03 9.57
CA VAL A 81 -4.57 31.17 10.80
C VAL A 81 -4.71 29.80 11.45
N CYS A 82 -4.35 29.71 12.73
CA CYS A 82 -4.59 28.55 13.58
C CYS A 82 -5.79 28.82 14.47
N ASN A 83 -6.67 27.85 14.64
CA ASN A 83 -7.78 27.91 15.59
C ASN A 83 -7.41 27.17 16.88
N ASP A 84 -7.90 27.66 18.02
CA ASP A 84 -7.76 27.03 19.33
C ASP A 84 -8.71 25.82 19.49
N VAL A 85 -8.60 24.86 18.57
CA VAL A 85 -9.36 23.61 18.58
C VAL A 85 -8.40 22.47 18.91
N ALA A 86 -8.67 21.79 20.04
CA ALA A 86 -7.91 20.62 20.41
C ALA A 86 -8.02 19.55 19.30
N THR A 87 -6.89 19.18 18.70
CA THR A 87 -6.83 18.31 17.53
C THR A 87 -5.85 17.18 17.78
N ASP A 88 -6.31 15.95 17.59
CA ASP A 88 -5.45 14.78 17.69
C ASP A 88 -4.38 14.84 16.60
N TYR A 89 -3.15 14.47 16.96
CA TYR A 89 -2.07 14.38 16.00
C TYR A 89 -1.34 13.05 16.12
N ARG A 90 -0.75 12.65 15.01
CA ARG A 90 0.09 11.47 14.88
C ARG A 90 1.25 11.76 13.96
N VAL A 91 2.46 11.48 14.43
CA VAL A 91 3.71 11.67 13.68
C VAL A 91 4.45 10.35 13.65
N LEU A 92 4.88 9.94 12.47
CA LEU A 92 5.68 8.74 12.26
C LEU A 92 7.07 9.15 11.77
N VAL A 93 8.10 8.79 12.53
CA VAL A 93 9.49 9.06 12.22
C VAL A 93 10.16 7.75 11.84
N ASP A 94 10.55 7.64 10.58
CA ASP A 94 11.30 6.50 10.08
C ASP A 94 12.77 6.62 10.46
N MET A 95 13.27 5.65 11.22
CA MET A 95 14.66 5.59 11.69
C MET A 95 15.55 4.71 10.82
N ASN A 96 15.04 4.13 9.72
CA ASN A 96 15.79 3.20 8.89
C ASN A 96 17.14 3.76 8.43
N GLU A 97 17.15 4.93 7.80
CA GLU A 97 18.39 5.54 7.30
C GLU A 97 19.36 5.91 8.44
N ALA A 98 18.84 6.49 9.52
CA ALA A 98 19.64 6.89 10.67
C ALA A 98 20.30 5.68 11.34
N VAL A 99 19.57 4.59 11.52
CA VAL A 99 20.06 3.34 12.12
C VAL A 99 21.08 2.64 11.23
N GLN A 100 20.87 2.63 9.91
CA GLN A 100 21.84 2.06 8.98
C GLN A 100 23.16 2.85 8.99
N ALA A 101 23.08 4.19 9.10
CA ALA A 101 24.27 5.03 9.17
C ALA A 101 24.98 4.92 10.53
N THR A 102 24.23 4.78 11.63
CA THR A 102 24.77 4.69 12.99
C THR A 102 23.92 3.74 13.81
N PRO A 103 24.32 2.47 13.98
CA PRO A 103 23.56 1.51 14.77
C PRO A 103 23.40 1.95 16.24
N PRO A 104 22.27 1.62 16.90
CA PRO A 104 22.12 1.85 18.32
C PRO A 104 23.22 1.18 19.16
N VAL A 105 23.80 1.91 20.11
CA VAL A 105 24.89 1.44 20.98
C VAL A 105 24.45 1.15 22.41
N ALA A 106 23.23 1.57 22.78
CA ALA A 106 22.67 1.42 24.11
C ALA A 106 21.37 0.60 24.09
N ASP A 107 21.00 0.05 25.24
CA ASP A 107 19.72 -0.63 25.47
C ASP A 107 18.54 0.35 25.58
N THR A 108 18.85 1.65 25.64
CA THR A 108 17.89 2.74 25.74
C THR A 108 18.18 3.81 24.71
N LEU A 109 17.12 4.48 24.26
CA LEU A 109 17.18 5.57 23.29
C LEU A 109 16.56 6.81 23.91
N ASP A 110 17.32 7.89 24.01
CA ASP A 110 16.82 9.20 24.41
C ASP A 110 16.27 9.90 23.15
N ILE A 111 14.97 10.17 23.14
CA ILE A 111 14.24 10.79 22.03
C ILE A 111 13.98 12.25 22.42
N LEU A 112 14.60 13.17 21.70
CA LEU A 112 14.39 14.61 21.84
C LEU A 112 13.64 15.14 20.62
N VAL A 113 12.46 15.69 20.84
CA VAL A 113 11.61 16.23 19.78
C VAL A 113 11.46 17.73 20.00
N GLU A 114 11.73 18.52 18.97
CA GLU A 114 11.63 19.98 19.01
C GLU A 114 10.63 20.48 17.97
N PHE A 115 9.64 21.25 18.41
CA PHE A 115 8.66 21.86 17.52
C PHE A 115 8.27 23.24 18.01
N GLN A 116 8.56 24.27 17.21
CA GLN A 116 8.23 25.67 17.49
C GLN A 116 8.59 26.13 18.93
N GLY A 117 9.75 25.69 19.42
CA GLY A 117 10.25 26.04 20.76
C GLY A 117 9.70 25.18 21.90
N ALA A 118 8.73 24.28 21.65
CA ALA A 118 8.40 23.22 22.59
C ALA A 118 9.32 22.02 22.40
N THR A 119 9.61 21.35 23.52
CA THR A 119 10.50 20.20 23.57
C THR A 119 9.80 19.03 24.26
N LEU A 120 9.88 17.85 23.67
CA LEU A 120 9.52 16.59 24.31
C LEU A 120 10.80 15.76 24.47
N THR A 121 11.03 15.30 25.69
CA THR A 121 12.10 14.33 25.99
C THR A 121 11.47 13.04 26.46
N TRP A 122 11.82 11.93 25.82
CA TRP A 122 11.34 10.61 26.19
C TRP A 122 12.46 9.58 26.15
N LYS A 123 12.40 8.57 27.01
CA LYS A 123 13.41 7.52 27.07
C LYS A 123 12.80 6.17 26.72
N ALA A 124 13.19 5.64 25.57
CA ALA A 124 12.79 4.34 25.08
C ALA A 124 13.68 3.24 25.60
N ARG A 125 13.13 2.03 25.69
CA ARG A 125 13.94 0.79 25.72
C ARG A 125 13.98 0.18 24.34
N LEU A 126 15.18 -0.17 23.88
CA LEU A 126 15.42 -0.85 22.61
C LEU A 126 15.51 -2.37 22.78
N SER A 127 15.68 -2.86 24.01
CA SER A 127 15.67 -4.29 24.32
C SER A 127 14.53 -4.65 25.25
N CYS A 128 13.99 -5.85 25.07
CA CYS A 128 12.98 -6.42 25.95
C CYS A 128 13.66 -7.16 27.11
N ARG A 129 13.05 -7.16 28.31
CA ARG A 129 13.49 -8.04 29.41
C ARG A 129 12.92 -9.44 29.19
N PRO A 130 13.75 -10.49 29.03
CA PRO A 130 13.30 -11.85 28.71
C PRO A 130 12.20 -12.39 29.64
N GLU A 131 12.25 -12.00 30.91
CA GLU A 131 11.40 -12.52 31.99
C GLU A 131 10.01 -11.87 32.06
N ILE A 132 9.81 -10.69 31.45
CA ILE A 132 8.60 -9.87 31.65
C ILE A 132 8.05 -9.37 30.30
N ASP A 133 8.91 -8.86 29.43
CA ASP A 133 8.48 -8.07 28.27
C ASP A 133 8.41 -8.91 26.97
N CYS A 134 9.24 -9.97 26.86
CA CYS A 134 9.35 -10.79 25.66
C CYS A 134 8.51 -12.08 25.69
N ALA A 135 7.86 -12.40 26.81
CA ALA A 135 7.32 -13.75 27.08
C ALA A 135 5.96 -14.06 26.43
N GLY A 136 5.44 -13.18 25.56
CA GLY A 136 4.16 -13.39 24.87
C GLY A 136 4.35 -13.49 23.36
N PRO A 137 3.64 -14.41 22.67
CA PRO A 137 3.50 -14.31 21.22
C PRO A 137 2.77 -13.00 20.91
N ARG A 138 3.53 -11.97 20.55
CA ARG A 138 2.95 -10.76 19.97
C ARG A 138 2.46 -11.18 18.60
N MET A 139 1.13 -11.30 18.46
CA MET A 139 0.55 -11.53 17.15
C MET A 139 0.95 -10.35 16.28
N ALA A 140 1.84 -10.59 15.32
CA ALA A 140 2.22 -9.56 14.35
C ALA A 140 0.93 -9.05 13.69
N LYS A 141 0.77 -7.73 13.65
CA LYS A 141 -0.26 -7.11 12.82
C LYS A 141 0.17 -7.31 11.38
N LEU A 142 -0.44 -8.27 10.71
CA LEU A 142 -0.11 -8.55 9.32
C LEU A 142 -1.10 -7.81 8.41
N PRO A 143 -0.63 -7.14 7.34
CA PRO A 143 -1.51 -6.44 6.42
C PRO A 143 -2.39 -7.44 5.67
N GLU A 144 -3.65 -7.17 5.37
CA GLU A 144 -4.41 -8.04 4.48
C GLU A 144 -3.82 -8.06 3.08
N ARG A 145 -4.01 -9.18 2.38
CA ARG A 145 -3.69 -9.24 0.95
C ARG A 145 -4.72 -8.42 0.17
N GLY A 146 -4.26 -7.73 -0.87
CA GLY A 146 -5.13 -6.99 -1.79
C GLY A 146 -4.54 -5.65 -2.22
N LEU A 147 -5.36 -4.88 -2.92
CA LEU A 147 -5.03 -3.54 -3.40
C LEU A 147 -5.42 -2.49 -2.36
N PHE A 148 -4.48 -1.62 -2.02
CA PHE A 148 -4.66 -0.48 -1.14
C PHE A 148 -4.50 0.81 -1.93
N THR A 149 -5.25 1.85 -1.54
CA THR A 149 -5.21 3.16 -2.19
C THR A 149 -5.20 4.29 -1.16
N THR A 150 -4.81 5.48 -1.61
CA THR A 150 -4.73 6.71 -0.81
C THR A 150 -5.47 7.83 -1.56
N PRO A 151 -6.38 8.58 -0.92
CA PRO A 151 -7.04 9.72 -1.58
C PRO A 151 -6.07 10.86 -1.91
N GLU A 152 -4.92 10.93 -1.22
CA GLU A 152 -3.86 11.90 -1.44
C GLU A 152 -3.13 11.68 -2.77
N ARG A 153 -3.19 10.47 -3.35
CA ARG A 153 -2.56 10.12 -4.64
C ARG A 153 -3.46 9.23 -5.48
N LYS A 154 -4.29 9.87 -6.31
CA LYS A 154 -5.37 9.23 -7.09
C LYS A 154 -4.91 8.22 -8.14
N ASP A 155 -3.66 8.32 -8.57
CA ASP A 155 -3.08 7.50 -9.64
C ASP A 155 -2.05 6.49 -9.10
N GLU A 156 -1.94 6.35 -7.77
CA GLU A 156 -1.05 5.40 -7.11
C GLU A 156 -1.87 4.30 -6.42
N GLY A 157 -1.40 3.06 -6.55
CA GLY A 157 -1.95 1.90 -5.85
C GLY A 157 -0.85 1.12 -5.15
N LEU A 158 -1.20 0.38 -4.10
CA LEU A 158 -0.28 -0.50 -3.40
C LEU A 158 -0.86 -1.91 -3.35
N LEU A 159 -0.31 -2.82 -4.13
CA LEU A 159 -0.67 -4.23 -4.03
C LEU A 159 0.18 -4.88 -2.94
N VAL A 160 -0.49 -5.49 -1.95
CA VAL A 160 0.16 -6.26 -0.89
C VAL A 160 -0.14 -7.74 -1.09
N ALA A 161 0.93 -8.51 -1.31
CA ALA A 161 0.88 -9.97 -1.35
C ALA A 161 1.63 -10.55 -0.16
N ARG A 162 1.15 -11.68 0.36
CA ARG A 162 1.80 -12.40 1.45
C ARG A 162 1.85 -13.89 1.18
N GLN A 163 3.00 -14.48 1.47
CA GLN A 163 3.22 -15.91 1.48
C GLN A 163 4.07 -16.24 2.71
N ASN A 164 3.45 -16.92 3.68
CA ASN A 164 4.06 -17.19 4.99
C ASN A 164 4.51 -15.89 5.69
N ASP A 165 5.79 -15.77 5.97
CA ASP A 165 6.49 -14.64 6.58
C ASP A 165 6.96 -13.59 5.56
N VAL A 166 6.91 -13.89 4.26
CA VAL A 166 7.29 -12.98 3.19
C VAL A 166 6.11 -12.11 2.79
N THR A 167 6.32 -10.81 2.82
CA THR A 167 5.41 -9.79 2.29
C THR A 167 6.06 -9.14 1.08
N VAL A 168 5.29 -9.03 0.00
CA VAL A 168 5.68 -8.29 -1.19
C VAL A 168 4.76 -7.10 -1.33
N VAL A 169 5.37 -5.93 -1.53
CA VAL A 169 4.71 -4.66 -1.70
C VAL A 169 5.03 -4.15 -3.10
N TYR A 170 3.99 -3.94 -3.91
CA TYR A 170 4.10 -3.43 -5.27
C TYR A 170 3.41 -2.06 -5.36
N PRO A 171 4.17 -0.97 -5.32
CA PRO A 171 3.66 0.33 -5.72
C PRO A 171 3.38 0.33 -7.23
N LEU A 172 2.13 0.57 -7.59
CA LEU A 172 1.69 0.78 -8.97
C LEU A 172 1.86 2.26 -9.28
N VAL A 173 2.84 2.58 -10.13
CA VAL A 173 3.18 3.94 -10.54
C VAL A 173 3.37 4.01 -12.05
N TYR A 174 3.12 5.18 -12.63
CA TYR A 174 3.37 5.47 -14.03
C TYR A 174 4.44 6.56 -14.14
N ASP A 175 5.31 6.46 -15.14
CA ASP A 175 6.27 7.52 -15.44
C ASP A 175 5.59 8.74 -16.07
N GLU A 176 6.36 9.80 -16.31
CA GLU A 176 5.88 11.04 -16.94
C GLU A 176 5.34 10.84 -18.37
N THR A 177 5.63 9.70 -19.00
CA THR A 177 5.14 9.32 -20.32
C THR A 177 3.92 8.40 -20.28
N GLY A 178 3.44 8.04 -19.09
CA GLY A 178 2.32 7.12 -18.87
C GLY A 178 2.68 5.63 -19.03
N ARG A 179 3.98 5.28 -19.02
CA ARG A 179 4.43 3.88 -19.00
C ARG A 179 4.39 3.36 -17.57
N GLY A 180 4.00 2.10 -17.39
CA GLY A 180 4.08 1.46 -16.08
C GLY A 180 5.53 1.37 -15.59
N GLU A 181 5.80 1.90 -14.41
CA GLU A 181 7.03 1.64 -13.66
C GLU A 181 6.75 0.60 -12.59
N TRP A 182 7.52 -0.49 -12.60
CA TRP A 182 7.33 -1.57 -11.65
C TRP A 182 8.24 -1.36 -10.47
N LEU A 183 7.65 -0.98 -9.34
CA LEU A 183 8.34 -0.92 -8.07
C LEU A 183 8.01 -2.19 -7.28
N ILE A 184 9.03 -2.85 -6.75
CA ILE A 184 8.91 -4.11 -6.02
C ILE A 184 9.74 -4.02 -4.76
N SER A 185 9.13 -4.37 -3.65
CA SER A 185 9.83 -4.53 -2.38
C SER A 185 9.41 -5.82 -1.70
N VAL A 186 10.40 -6.56 -1.21
CA VAL A 186 10.22 -7.90 -0.63
C VAL A 186 10.89 -7.93 0.74
N GLY A 187 10.20 -8.45 1.74
CA GLY A 187 10.74 -8.51 3.10
C GLY A 187 9.79 -9.21 4.07
N GLN A 188 10.17 -9.24 5.34
CA GLN A 188 9.33 -9.77 6.42
C GLN A 188 8.65 -8.63 7.16
N VAL A 189 7.43 -8.88 7.64
CA VAL A 189 6.74 -7.96 8.55
C VAL A 189 7.12 -8.32 9.98
N ASP A 190 7.80 -7.43 10.68
CA ASP A 190 8.10 -7.55 12.10
C ASP A 190 7.12 -6.73 12.93
N THR A 191 6.28 -7.42 13.69
CA THR A 191 5.36 -6.82 14.68
C THR A 191 4.51 -5.67 14.12
N GLY A 192 4.13 -5.74 12.84
CA GLY A 192 3.35 -4.70 12.17
C GLY A 192 4.17 -3.62 11.48
N SER A 193 5.49 -3.74 11.41
CA SER A 193 6.35 -2.87 10.61
C SER A 193 7.05 -3.67 9.52
N PHE A 194 7.32 -3.03 8.39
CA PHE A 194 8.02 -3.62 7.25
C PHE A 194 8.97 -2.57 6.68
N PHE A 195 10.23 -2.95 6.53
CA PHE A 195 11.29 -2.13 5.97
C PHE A 195 11.98 -2.96 4.90
N SER A 196 12.12 -2.41 3.70
CA SER A 196 12.84 -3.11 2.64
C SER A 196 13.35 -2.15 1.58
N GLU A 197 14.35 -2.60 0.83
CA GLU A 197 14.81 -1.94 -0.37
C GLU A 197 13.70 -1.97 -1.41
N LEU A 198 13.59 -0.87 -2.15
CA LEU A 198 12.65 -0.71 -3.24
C LEU A 198 13.42 -0.88 -4.55
N PHE A 199 13.06 -1.87 -5.34
CA PHE A 199 13.64 -2.10 -6.65
C PHE A 199 12.70 -1.60 -7.74
N ARG A 200 13.29 -1.08 -8.81
CA ARG A 200 12.59 -0.65 -10.02
C ARG A 200 12.99 -1.52 -11.20
N SER A 201 11.99 -1.99 -11.93
CA SER A 201 12.12 -2.45 -13.31
C SER A 201 11.49 -1.41 -14.25
N SER A 202 12.28 -0.95 -15.23
CA SER A 202 11.87 0.01 -16.26
C SER A 202 11.49 -0.68 -17.57
N GLY A 203 10.77 0.03 -18.43
CA GLY A 203 10.34 -0.50 -19.73
C GLY A 203 9.07 -1.35 -19.69
N GLY A 204 8.22 -1.13 -18.68
CA GLY A 204 6.87 -1.66 -18.69
C GLY A 204 6.05 -1.08 -19.85
N ASP A 205 4.99 -1.80 -20.21
CA ASP A 205 4.08 -1.36 -21.26
C ASP A 205 3.34 -0.08 -20.84
N CYS A 206 3.14 0.85 -21.78
CA CYS A 206 2.11 1.87 -21.64
C CYS A 206 0.81 1.37 -22.27
N PHE A 207 -0.30 1.96 -21.81
CA PHE A 207 -1.65 1.59 -22.21
C PHE A 207 -1.87 1.52 -23.75
N ASP A 208 -1.22 2.39 -24.53
CA ASP A 208 -1.34 2.47 -25.99
C ASP A 208 0.00 2.21 -26.74
N CYS A 209 0.99 1.60 -26.08
CA CYS A 209 2.30 1.34 -26.66
C CYS A 209 2.35 -0.03 -27.35
N GLU A 210 3.21 -0.17 -28.36
CA GLU A 210 3.68 -1.51 -28.74
C GLU A 210 4.33 -2.18 -27.53
N ALA A 211 3.96 -3.44 -27.28
CA ALA A 211 4.46 -4.19 -26.14
C ALA A 211 5.99 -4.25 -26.17
N SER A 212 6.61 -3.85 -25.07
CA SER A 212 8.04 -3.96 -24.83
C SER A 212 8.27 -4.88 -23.63
N ASN A 213 9.21 -5.81 -23.76
CA ASN A 213 9.60 -6.62 -22.62
C ASN A 213 10.15 -5.71 -21.53
N PRO A 214 9.66 -5.80 -20.27
CA PRO A 214 10.25 -5.06 -19.17
C PRO A 214 11.71 -5.45 -19.03
N GLN A 215 12.54 -4.49 -18.62
CA GLN A 215 13.94 -4.78 -18.35
C GLN A 215 14.02 -5.76 -17.17
N THR A 216 14.72 -6.87 -17.40
CA THR A 216 14.94 -7.92 -16.38
C THR A 216 15.90 -7.48 -15.28
N GLU A 217 16.65 -6.39 -15.50
CA GLU A 217 17.53 -5.83 -14.49
C GLU A 217 16.73 -4.97 -13.51
N LEU A 218 16.75 -5.38 -12.24
CA LEU A 218 16.24 -4.59 -11.12
C LEU A 218 17.30 -3.57 -10.70
N THR A 219 16.92 -2.31 -10.72
CA THR A 219 17.75 -1.21 -10.21
C THR A 219 17.24 -0.76 -8.85
N SER A 220 18.13 -0.40 -7.93
CA SER A 220 17.71 0.20 -6.66
C SER A 220 16.99 1.53 -6.92
N ALA A 221 15.80 1.68 -6.33
CA ALA A 221 14.96 2.87 -6.39
C ALA A 221 14.78 3.53 -5.00
N GLY A 222 15.50 3.01 -4.00
CA GLY A 222 15.54 3.51 -2.63
C GLY A 222 14.93 2.53 -1.64
N HIS A 223 14.08 3.00 -0.74
CA HIS A 223 13.52 2.20 0.34
C HIS A 223 12.02 2.46 0.55
N ILE A 224 11.36 1.50 1.15
CA ILE A 224 9.97 1.60 1.58
C ILE A 224 9.85 1.18 3.04
N SER A 225 9.06 1.96 3.78
CA SER A 225 8.74 1.73 5.18
C SER A 225 7.21 1.67 5.30
N VAL A 226 6.70 0.58 5.86
CA VAL A 226 5.26 0.37 6.05
C VAL A 226 4.99 0.08 7.52
N LEU A 227 3.99 0.75 8.09
CA LEU A 227 3.41 0.46 9.38
C LEU A 227 1.97 -0.01 9.19
N VAL A 228 1.63 -1.15 9.78
CA VAL A 228 0.30 -1.77 9.73
C VAL A 228 -0.49 -1.28 10.94
N ASP A 229 -1.38 -0.31 10.71
CA ASP A 229 -2.27 0.20 11.76
C ASP A 229 -3.27 -0.89 12.16
N ASP A 230 -3.91 -1.45 11.14
CA ASP A 230 -4.81 -2.59 11.20
C ASP A 230 -4.70 -3.38 9.87
N PRO A 231 -5.27 -4.61 9.77
CA PRO A 231 -5.12 -5.40 8.57
C PRO A 231 -5.62 -4.72 7.27
N GLY A 232 -6.57 -3.78 7.35
CA GLY A 232 -7.08 -3.01 6.22
C GLY A 232 -6.46 -1.62 6.05
N THR A 233 -5.59 -1.16 6.94
CA THR A 233 -5.03 0.21 6.92
C THR A 233 -3.52 0.21 7.14
N LEU A 234 -2.80 0.83 6.23
CA LEU A 234 -1.34 0.92 6.21
C LEU A 234 -0.89 2.38 6.25
N GLN A 235 0.25 2.66 6.86
CA GLN A 235 0.98 3.90 6.71
C GLN A 235 2.22 3.61 5.88
N VAL A 236 2.36 4.27 4.74
CA VAL A 236 3.38 3.93 3.75
C VAL A 236 4.25 5.16 3.49
N LYS A 237 5.56 5.00 3.68
CA LYS A 237 6.58 5.97 3.29
C LYS A 237 7.48 5.35 2.24
N VAL A 238 7.67 6.07 1.14
CA VAL A 238 8.61 5.71 0.07
C VAL A 238 9.68 6.79 0.01
N ASN A 239 10.95 6.39 0.21
CA ASN A 239 12.09 7.30 0.32
C ASN A 239 11.83 8.44 1.33
N ASP A 240 12.37 9.64 1.13
CA ASP A 240 12.25 10.78 2.04
C ASP A 240 10.88 11.48 2.09
N ARG A 241 9.82 10.82 1.60
CA ARG A 241 8.46 11.36 1.61
C ARG A 241 7.83 11.23 3.01
N LEU A 242 6.62 11.78 3.16
CA LEU A 242 5.78 11.57 4.34
C LEU A 242 5.18 10.17 4.31
N PHE A 243 4.86 9.65 5.49
CA PHE A 243 3.90 8.55 5.61
C PHE A 243 2.53 9.01 5.13
N LEU A 244 1.90 8.19 4.28
CA LEU A 244 0.53 8.39 3.85
C LEU A 244 -0.33 7.19 4.24
N PRO A 245 -1.60 7.41 4.61
CA PRO A 245 -2.54 6.34 4.89
C PRO A 245 -2.98 5.68 3.58
N TYR A 246 -2.89 4.36 3.54
CA TYR A 246 -3.39 3.50 2.48
C TYR A 246 -4.47 2.59 3.05
N THR A 247 -5.67 2.67 2.49
CA THR A 247 -6.80 1.82 2.91
C THR A 247 -7.04 0.73 1.88
N LYS A 248 -7.29 -0.48 2.35
CA LYS A 248 -7.63 -1.62 1.51
C LYS A 248 -8.90 -1.28 0.73
N MET A 249 -8.83 -1.42 -0.58
CA MET A 249 -10.03 -1.38 -1.39
C MET A 249 -10.83 -2.66 -1.15
N VAL A 250 -12.05 -2.49 -0.66
CA VAL A 250 -13.05 -3.55 -0.68
C VAL A 250 -13.68 -3.53 -2.06
N TYR A 251 -13.25 -4.44 -2.93
CA TYR A 251 -13.96 -4.65 -4.20
C TYR A 251 -15.39 -5.09 -3.90
N GLY A 252 -16.33 -4.26 -4.34
CA GLY A 252 -17.75 -4.49 -4.22
C GLY A 252 -18.48 -3.46 -5.05
N TYR A 253 -19.04 -3.88 -6.19
CA TYR A 253 -19.87 -3.02 -7.02
C TYR A 253 -21.11 -2.53 -6.25
N LYS A 254 -21.02 -1.37 -5.60
CA LYS A 254 -22.20 -0.65 -5.12
C LYS A 254 -22.86 0.09 -6.29
N GLY A 255 -23.72 -0.60 -7.03
CA GLY A 255 -24.82 0.00 -7.80
C GLY A 255 -24.44 0.84 -9.03
N PRO A 256 -25.45 1.33 -9.78
CA PRO A 256 -25.29 1.75 -11.16
C PRO A 256 -24.58 3.11 -11.24
N LEU A 257 -23.28 3.10 -11.52
CA LEU A 257 -22.57 4.28 -11.99
C LEU A 257 -22.96 4.50 -13.45
N ALA A 258 -23.94 5.38 -13.66
CA ALA A 258 -24.24 5.96 -14.96
C ALA A 258 -23.08 6.89 -15.36
N GLY A 259 -22.08 6.34 -16.05
CA GLY A 259 -20.97 7.08 -16.65
C GLY A 259 -20.04 6.14 -17.40
N PRO A 260 -19.48 6.53 -18.56
CA PRO A 260 -18.62 5.65 -19.35
C PRO A 260 -17.22 5.60 -18.72
N LEU A 261 -17.03 4.73 -17.73
CA LEU A 261 -15.69 4.28 -17.36
C LEU A 261 -15.21 3.33 -18.46
N ARG A 262 -14.42 3.86 -19.39
CA ARG A 262 -13.55 3.06 -20.26
C ARG A 262 -12.21 2.88 -19.54
N ALA A 263 -12.14 1.87 -18.68
CA ALA A 263 -10.87 1.27 -18.31
C ALA A 263 -10.72 0.02 -19.19
N ASP A 264 -9.98 0.14 -20.29
CA ASP A 264 -9.39 -1.04 -20.94
C ASP A 264 -8.12 -1.31 -20.10
N LEU A 265 -7.92 -2.53 -19.63
CA LEU A 265 -6.76 -2.91 -18.80
C LEU A 265 -6.05 -4.08 -19.48
N GLY A 266 -5.60 -3.86 -20.71
CA GLY A 266 -4.78 -4.82 -21.45
C GLY A 266 -3.33 -4.77 -20.98
N GLY A 267 -2.89 -5.80 -20.26
CA GLY A 267 -1.50 -6.00 -19.86
C GLY A 267 -1.29 -7.41 -19.30
N ARG A 268 -0.04 -7.90 -19.30
CA ARG A 268 0.33 -9.23 -18.79
C ARG A 268 0.77 -9.17 -17.33
N TRP A 269 0.28 -10.06 -16.44
CA TRP A 269 0.56 -9.96 -14.99
C TRP A 269 0.73 -11.31 -14.27
N ALA A 270 1.83 -11.50 -13.54
CA ALA A 270 2.22 -12.78 -12.92
C ALA A 270 2.05 -12.83 -11.38
N LEU A 271 1.50 -13.93 -10.84
CA LEU A 271 1.64 -14.41 -9.45
C LEU A 271 1.44 -15.94 -9.39
N ARG A 272 2.33 -16.71 -8.71
CA ARG A 272 2.31 -18.21 -8.66
C ARG A 272 1.95 -18.65 -7.27
N GLU A 273 1.14 -19.69 -7.17
CA GLU A 273 1.21 -20.63 -6.05
C GLU A 273 2.05 -21.83 -6.47
N ASN A 274 3.16 -22.09 -5.78
CA ASN A 274 3.81 -23.38 -5.83
C ASN A 274 3.67 -24.06 -4.46
N GLN A 275 2.89 -25.14 -4.43
CA GLN A 275 2.90 -26.09 -3.33
C GLN A 275 4.09 -27.03 -3.53
N GLY A 276 5.08 -26.98 -2.64
CA GLY A 276 6.10 -28.04 -2.55
C GLY A 276 7.51 -27.57 -2.24
N THR A 277 7.88 -27.71 -0.96
CA THR A 277 9.21 -27.93 -0.36
C THR A 277 10.41 -27.11 -0.84
N ASP A 278 10.98 -26.33 0.10
CA ASP A 278 12.27 -25.62 0.11
C ASP A 278 13.25 -25.89 -1.05
N PRO A 279 13.72 -24.80 -1.70
CA PRO A 279 15.11 -24.70 -2.12
C PRO A 279 15.78 -23.39 -1.65
N PRO A 280 17.13 -23.37 -1.56
CA PRO A 280 17.89 -22.22 -1.10
C PRO A 280 17.79 -21.06 -2.10
N LEU A 281 17.72 -19.83 -1.57
CA LEU A 281 17.61 -18.56 -2.29
C LEU A 281 18.65 -18.44 -3.43
N GLY A 282 18.24 -18.85 -4.63
CA GLY A 282 18.94 -18.71 -5.88
C GLY A 282 17.92 -18.32 -6.95
N ASP A 283 18.22 -17.21 -7.65
CA ASP A 283 17.43 -16.57 -8.68
C ASP A 283 15.95 -16.29 -8.32
N ILE A 284 15.70 -15.08 -7.80
CA ILE A 284 14.39 -14.60 -7.37
C ILE A 284 13.39 -14.55 -8.55
N THR A 285 13.87 -14.56 -9.80
CA THR A 285 12.99 -14.63 -10.98
C THR A 285 12.27 -15.98 -11.12
N ALA A 286 12.78 -17.06 -10.49
CA ALA A 286 12.13 -18.37 -10.47
C ALA A 286 10.94 -18.45 -9.47
N LEU A 287 10.78 -17.45 -8.59
CA LEU A 287 9.66 -17.32 -7.65
C LEU A 287 8.42 -16.65 -8.29
N ILE A 288 8.57 -16.11 -9.50
CA ILE A 288 7.49 -15.49 -10.28
C ILE A 288 7.06 -16.53 -11.33
N PRO A 289 5.79 -16.93 -11.44
CA PRO A 289 5.39 -17.79 -12.54
C PRO A 289 5.32 -16.98 -13.83
N PRO A 290 5.22 -17.65 -14.98
CA PRO A 290 4.54 -17.04 -16.11
C PRO A 290 3.08 -16.70 -15.74
N ALA A 291 2.72 -15.43 -15.93
CA ALA A 291 1.34 -14.94 -15.92
C ALA A 291 0.43 -15.83 -16.79
N PHE A 292 -0.74 -16.23 -16.28
CA PHE A 292 -1.81 -16.80 -17.11
C PHE A 292 -2.81 -15.69 -17.41
N ASP A 293 -2.53 -14.94 -18.47
CA ASP A 293 -3.53 -14.02 -18.99
C ASP A 293 -4.55 -14.85 -19.78
N ILE A 294 -5.83 -14.74 -19.43
CA ILE A 294 -6.91 -15.43 -20.12
C ILE A 294 -7.78 -14.44 -20.89
N THR A 295 -8.29 -14.85 -22.04
CA THR A 295 -9.30 -14.13 -22.81
C THR A 295 -10.58 -14.96 -22.86
N MET A 296 -11.72 -14.32 -22.59
CA MET A 296 -13.03 -14.92 -22.76
C MET A 296 -13.68 -14.36 -24.02
N GLN A 297 -13.93 -15.20 -25.01
CA GLN A 297 -14.60 -14.82 -26.25
C GLN A 297 -15.96 -15.52 -26.33
N SER A 298 -17.04 -14.75 -26.51
CA SER A 298 -18.35 -15.34 -26.77
C SER A 298 -18.31 -16.09 -28.11
N ILE A 299 -18.59 -17.39 -28.07
CA ILE A 299 -18.63 -18.25 -29.27
C ILE A 299 -20.07 -18.62 -29.70
N SER A 300 -21.05 -18.32 -28.85
CA SER A 300 -22.49 -18.39 -29.20
C SER A 300 -23.18 -17.02 -29.04
N PRO A 301 -22.81 -16.01 -29.85
CA PRO A 301 -23.48 -14.72 -29.78
C PRO A 301 -24.88 -14.82 -30.38
N GLY A 302 -25.91 -14.88 -29.52
CA GLY A 302 -27.31 -14.75 -29.95
C GLY A 302 -28.28 -15.84 -29.48
N ASP A 303 -27.81 -16.84 -28.74
CA ASP A 303 -28.71 -17.77 -28.06
C ASP A 303 -29.19 -17.16 -26.72
N PRO A 304 -30.50 -16.87 -26.56
CA PRO A 304 -31.03 -16.27 -25.34
C PRO A 304 -31.16 -17.27 -24.18
N VAL A 305 -30.99 -18.57 -24.45
CA VAL A 305 -31.13 -19.65 -23.46
C VAL A 305 -29.77 -20.09 -22.92
N GLN A 306 -28.72 -19.97 -23.74
CA GLN A 306 -27.38 -20.44 -23.41
C GLN A 306 -26.30 -19.50 -23.95
N ALA A 307 -25.37 -19.08 -23.10
CA ALA A 307 -24.20 -18.31 -23.50
C ALA A 307 -22.94 -19.13 -23.28
N THR A 308 -22.17 -19.36 -24.34
CA THR A 308 -20.88 -20.05 -24.26
C THR A 308 -19.74 -19.08 -24.52
N TYR A 309 -18.72 -19.14 -23.67
CA TYR A 309 -17.49 -18.37 -23.77
C TYR A 309 -16.31 -19.32 -23.89
N LEU A 310 -15.52 -19.16 -24.94
CA LEU A 310 -14.21 -19.79 -25.06
C LEU A 310 -13.22 -19.08 -24.14
N VAL A 311 -12.55 -19.83 -23.28
CA VAL A 311 -11.48 -19.34 -22.41
C VAL A 311 -10.15 -19.78 -23.02
N THR A 312 -9.36 -18.82 -23.45
CA THR A 312 -8.02 -19.07 -24.00
C THR A 312 -6.98 -18.29 -23.23
N THR A 313 -5.71 -18.68 -23.32
CA THR A 313 -4.60 -17.83 -22.88
C THR A 313 -4.39 -16.66 -23.86
N VAL A 314 -3.61 -15.65 -23.48
CA VAL A 314 -3.18 -14.59 -24.43
C VAL A 314 -2.30 -15.10 -25.57
N THR A 315 -1.73 -16.29 -25.46
CA THR A 315 -1.03 -16.96 -26.57
C THR A 315 -1.99 -17.71 -27.48
N GLY A 316 -3.29 -17.76 -27.15
CA GLY A 316 -4.34 -18.42 -27.92
C GLY A 316 -4.51 -19.90 -27.60
N GLU A 317 -3.89 -20.42 -26.54
CA GLU A 317 -4.10 -21.79 -26.08
C GLU A 317 -5.49 -21.91 -25.44
N GLU A 318 -6.29 -22.87 -25.88
CA GLU A 318 -7.62 -23.12 -25.32
C GLU A 318 -7.49 -23.81 -23.95
N LEU A 319 -8.09 -23.19 -22.93
CA LEU A 319 -8.14 -23.73 -21.57
C LEU A 319 -9.46 -24.46 -21.30
N GLY A 320 -10.53 -24.08 -21.99
CA GLY A 320 -11.86 -24.62 -21.82
C GLY A 320 -12.94 -23.62 -22.19
N GLN A 321 -14.17 -23.89 -21.76
CA GLN A 321 -15.34 -23.10 -22.09
C GLN A 321 -16.16 -22.82 -20.85
N VAL A 322 -16.58 -21.57 -20.66
CA VAL A 322 -17.63 -21.25 -19.69
C VAL A 322 -18.98 -21.36 -20.38
N VAL A 323 -19.80 -22.30 -19.92
CA VAL A 323 -21.16 -22.50 -20.41
C VAL A 323 -22.13 -21.97 -19.37
N CYS A 324 -22.86 -20.93 -19.72
CA CYS A 324 -23.93 -20.38 -18.91
C CYS A 324 -25.28 -20.72 -19.52
N GLY A 325 -26.22 -21.23 -18.74
CA GLY A 325 -27.58 -21.55 -19.18
C GLY A 325 -28.64 -21.10 -18.19
N SER A 326 -29.90 -21.06 -18.64
CA SER A 326 -31.05 -21.01 -17.75
C SER A 326 -31.57 -22.42 -17.48
N LEU A 327 -31.74 -22.78 -16.21
CA LEU A 327 -32.36 -24.07 -15.85
C LEU A 327 -33.86 -24.13 -16.24
N ASP A 328 -34.50 -22.97 -16.40
CA ASP A 328 -35.92 -22.85 -16.75
C ASP A 328 -36.09 -22.35 -18.20
N LYS A 329 -36.85 -23.07 -19.04
CA LYS A 329 -37.22 -22.65 -20.41
C LYS A 329 -38.05 -21.35 -20.49
N GLY A 330 -38.28 -20.67 -19.37
CA GLY A 330 -39.13 -19.48 -19.22
C GLY A 330 -38.43 -18.14 -19.43
N GLY A 331 -37.15 -18.12 -19.87
CA GLY A 331 -36.43 -16.87 -20.15
C GLY A 331 -36.01 -16.08 -18.91
N LYS A 332 -35.74 -16.78 -17.79
CA LYS A 332 -35.09 -16.16 -16.62
C LYS A 332 -33.61 -15.86 -16.96
N PRO A 333 -32.99 -14.88 -16.28
CA PRO A 333 -31.56 -14.62 -16.42
C PRO A 333 -30.75 -15.90 -16.12
N LEU A 334 -29.60 -16.04 -16.79
CA LEU A 334 -28.65 -17.13 -16.63
C LEU A 334 -28.32 -17.31 -15.13
N ASP A 335 -28.76 -18.43 -14.55
CA ASP A 335 -28.63 -18.72 -13.12
C ASP A 335 -27.58 -19.79 -12.82
N HIS A 336 -27.09 -20.46 -13.86
CA HIS A 336 -26.08 -21.49 -13.75
C HIS A 336 -25.00 -21.30 -14.81
N CYS A 337 -23.74 -21.36 -14.38
CA CYS A 337 -22.60 -21.40 -15.27
C CYS A 337 -21.60 -22.44 -14.76
N GLU A 338 -21.00 -23.17 -15.70
CA GLU A 338 -19.97 -24.17 -15.43
C GLU A 338 -18.78 -23.92 -16.35
N PHE A 339 -17.59 -24.28 -15.88
CA PHE A 339 -16.38 -24.30 -16.70
C PHE A 339 -16.16 -25.73 -17.17
N ILE A 340 -16.06 -25.92 -18.47
CA ILE A 340 -15.88 -27.23 -19.11
C ILE A 340 -14.51 -27.24 -19.76
N ASP A 341 -13.68 -28.21 -19.41
CA ASP A 341 -12.36 -28.45 -20.00
C ASP A 341 -12.35 -29.89 -20.55
N GLU A 342 -11.77 -30.11 -21.73
CA GLU A 342 -11.76 -31.43 -22.39
C GLU A 342 -11.03 -32.53 -21.58
N THR A 343 -10.18 -32.13 -20.63
CA THR A 343 -9.33 -33.00 -19.83
C THR A 343 -9.85 -33.24 -18.41
N ASP A 344 -10.91 -32.54 -17.98
CA ASP A 344 -11.44 -32.49 -16.60
C ASP A 344 -10.41 -32.12 -15.52
N GLN A 345 -9.20 -31.64 -15.89
CA GLN A 345 -8.14 -31.34 -14.94
C GLN A 345 -8.27 -29.95 -14.33
N LEU A 346 -8.83 -29.00 -15.09
CA LEU A 346 -8.96 -27.60 -14.70
C LEU A 346 -10.33 -27.27 -14.10
N GLU A 347 -11.37 -28.04 -14.43
CA GLU A 347 -12.73 -27.88 -13.89
C GLU A 347 -12.79 -27.66 -12.36
N PRO A 348 -12.11 -28.44 -11.49
CA PRO A 348 -12.19 -28.22 -10.04
C PRO A 348 -11.50 -26.94 -9.55
N LEU A 349 -10.66 -26.32 -10.40
CA LEU A 349 -9.95 -25.09 -10.08
C LEU A 349 -10.78 -23.86 -10.42
N PHE A 350 -11.70 -23.96 -11.38
CA PHE A 350 -12.55 -22.86 -11.80
C PHE A 350 -13.92 -22.90 -11.10
N ARG A 351 -14.40 -21.75 -10.62
CA ARG A 351 -15.79 -21.58 -10.18
C ARG A 351 -16.40 -20.41 -10.91
N VAL A 352 -17.59 -20.60 -11.45
CA VAL A 352 -18.34 -19.52 -12.10
C VAL A 352 -19.56 -19.24 -11.24
N TYR A 353 -19.81 -17.98 -10.89
CA TYR A 353 -21.06 -17.62 -10.25
C TYR A 353 -21.61 -16.29 -10.78
N PRO A 354 -22.94 -16.15 -10.86
CA PRO A 354 -23.57 -14.90 -11.22
C PRO A 354 -23.48 -13.91 -10.03
N GLU A 355 -22.93 -12.72 -10.27
CA GLU A 355 -22.92 -11.62 -9.28
C GLU A 355 -24.12 -10.67 -9.42
N GLY A 356 -24.96 -10.89 -10.42
CA GLY A 356 -26.16 -10.10 -10.68
C GLY A 356 -26.87 -10.51 -11.96
N PRO A 357 -27.94 -9.80 -12.37
CA PRO A 357 -28.76 -10.16 -13.54
C PRO A 357 -28.00 -10.05 -14.87
N SER A 358 -26.78 -9.51 -14.87
CA SER A 358 -25.98 -9.26 -16.07
C SER A 358 -24.48 -9.36 -15.82
N SER A 359 -24.04 -9.97 -14.72
CA SER A 359 -22.62 -10.03 -14.35
C SER A 359 -22.21 -11.47 -14.01
N LEU A 360 -21.08 -11.89 -14.56
CA LEU A 360 -20.47 -13.20 -14.29
C LEU A 360 -19.13 -12.98 -13.62
N ALA A 361 -18.89 -13.68 -12.50
CA ALA A 361 -17.57 -13.80 -11.89
C ALA A 361 -16.99 -15.18 -12.19
N LEU A 362 -15.72 -15.21 -12.59
CA LEU A 362 -14.92 -16.42 -12.69
C LEU A 362 -13.88 -16.40 -11.58
N GLU A 363 -13.84 -17.44 -10.76
CA GLU A 363 -12.77 -17.71 -9.79
C GLU A 363 -11.86 -18.81 -10.32
N TYR A 364 -10.56 -18.70 -10.07
CA TYR A 364 -9.58 -19.77 -10.20
C TYR A 364 -8.81 -19.92 -8.89
N GLY A 365 -8.79 -21.12 -8.30
CA GLY A 365 -8.04 -21.37 -7.06
C GLY A 365 -8.44 -20.45 -5.88
N ARG A 366 -9.69 -19.96 -5.86
CA ARG A 366 -10.25 -18.96 -4.90
C ARG A 366 -9.86 -17.50 -5.13
N ALA A 367 -9.24 -17.16 -6.26
CA ALA A 367 -9.06 -15.77 -6.69
C ALA A 367 -10.08 -15.43 -7.77
N VAL A 368 -10.77 -14.30 -7.65
CA VAL A 368 -11.65 -13.78 -8.72
C VAL A 368 -10.76 -13.25 -9.85
N ILE A 369 -10.98 -13.71 -11.08
CA ILE A 369 -10.09 -13.46 -12.22
C ILE A 369 -10.79 -12.76 -13.39
N ALA A 370 -12.12 -12.67 -13.39
CA ALA A 370 -12.87 -11.90 -14.38
C ALA A 370 -14.25 -11.51 -13.85
N VAL A 371 -14.67 -10.26 -14.11
CA VAL A 371 -16.09 -9.84 -14.02
C VAL A 371 -16.50 -9.12 -15.31
N GLY A 372 -17.62 -9.51 -15.91
CA GLY A 372 -18.08 -8.90 -17.17
C GLY A 372 -19.58 -9.01 -17.44
N ILE A 373 -20.05 -8.20 -18.41
CA ILE A 373 -21.45 -8.14 -18.85
C ILE A 373 -21.66 -8.88 -20.20
N PRO A 374 -22.49 -9.93 -20.27
CA PRO A 374 -22.86 -10.58 -21.54
C PRO A 374 -23.53 -9.60 -22.52
N PRO A 375 -23.30 -9.61 -23.85
CA PRO A 375 -22.36 -10.42 -24.65
C PRO A 375 -21.07 -9.66 -25.03
N ARG A 376 -20.78 -8.53 -24.38
CA ARG A 376 -19.68 -7.61 -24.75
C ARG A 376 -18.61 -7.47 -23.67
N GLY A 377 -18.65 -8.29 -22.64
CA GLY A 377 -17.65 -8.29 -21.58
C GLY A 377 -16.29 -8.69 -22.15
N LYS A 378 -15.34 -7.75 -22.17
CA LYS A 378 -13.93 -8.12 -22.07
C LYS A 378 -13.74 -8.61 -20.63
N ALA A 379 -13.22 -9.82 -20.46
CA ALA A 379 -12.70 -10.25 -19.18
C ALA A 379 -11.50 -9.35 -18.86
N VAL A 380 -11.65 -8.52 -17.84
CA VAL A 380 -10.57 -7.77 -17.25
C VAL A 380 -10.30 -8.44 -15.91
N ARG A 381 -9.05 -8.81 -15.68
CA ARG A 381 -8.57 -9.20 -14.36
C ARG A 381 -8.90 -8.07 -13.40
N LEU A 382 -9.77 -8.35 -12.45
CA LEU A 382 -9.98 -7.48 -11.30
C LEU A 382 -9.09 -8.01 -10.19
N ASP A 383 -8.26 -7.11 -9.66
CA ASP A 383 -7.35 -7.38 -8.55
C ASP A 383 -8.05 -7.81 -7.26
#